data_AF-A0A6H2A1T6-F1
#
_entry.id   AF-A0A6H2A1T6-F1
#
_cell.length_a   1.000
_cell.length_b   1.000
_cell.length_c   1.000
_cell.angle_alpha   90.00
_cell.angle_beta   90.00
_cell.angle_gamma   90.00
#
_symmetry.space_group_name_H-M   'P 1'
#
loop_
_entity.id
_entity.type
_entity.pdbx_description
1 polymer ?
#
loop_
_entity_poly.entity_id
_entity_poly.type
_entity_poly.pdbx_seq_one_letter_code
_entity_poly.pdbx_strand_id
1 'polypeptide(L)'
;MILGDYIEIPQPIELTTPPEKPVAADWSPIVKRLVNLWNNYGGAIAEEAGKYGMLPREAMTVFAVETMGQAFDGNRIVIRVESHIFRKYLPVGFTGPMLIINGTQVREWESLSWAAKFNLDGALLSASWGLPQLMGFNWKVTPYKNVREMVTAFCLSVRPQVAGFFQFCQANNIIEAAITHDWQHFARIYNGIGNVPVYSNRLTEAAKAIDEMEKKGLRFV
;
A
#
# COMPACT_ATOMS: atom_id res chain seq x y z
N MET A 1 -0.15 -19.59 -15.95
CA MET A 1 -0.56 -18.26 -15.49
C MET A 1 0.35 -17.24 -16.14
N ILE A 2 -0.14 -16.50 -17.14
CA ILE A 2 0.60 -15.48 -17.90
C ILE A 2 0.35 -14.13 -17.22
N LEU A 3 1.21 -13.13 -17.42
CA LEU A 3 0.98 -11.78 -16.90
C LEU A 3 -0.42 -11.22 -17.27
N GLY A 4 -1.01 -11.66 -18.39
CA GLY A 4 -2.39 -11.36 -18.78
C GLY A 4 -3.42 -11.68 -17.69
N ASP A 5 -3.20 -12.73 -16.91
CA ASP A 5 -4.05 -13.12 -15.77
C ASP A 5 -3.99 -12.10 -14.60
N TYR A 6 -3.03 -11.16 -14.63
CA TYR A 6 -2.87 -10.07 -13.66
C TYR A 6 -3.19 -8.69 -14.25
N ILE A 7 -3.15 -8.54 -15.59
CA ILE A 7 -3.32 -7.25 -16.30
C ILE A 7 -4.79 -6.93 -16.58
N GLU A 8 -5.61 -7.97 -16.77
CA GLU A 8 -6.99 -7.85 -17.24
C GLU A 8 -7.97 -8.60 -16.36
N ILE A 9 -7.77 -8.70 -15.04
CA ILE A 9 -8.83 -9.23 -14.18
C ILE A 9 -9.98 -8.21 -14.19
N PRO A 10 -11.10 -8.49 -14.88
CA PRO A 10 -12.25 -7.60 -14.80
C PRO A 10 -13.05 -8.05 -13.57
N GLN A 11 -13.69 -7.09 -12.89
CA GLN A 11 -14.69 -7.26 -11.81
C GLN A 11 -14.17 -7.34 -10.37
N PRO A 12 -15.04 -6.99 -9.41
CA PRO A 12 -15.66 -5.70 -9.17
C PRO A 12 -14.80 -4.90 -8.19
N ILE A 13 -14.79 -3.56 -8.31
CA ILE A 13 -14.23 -2.69 -7.27
C ILE A 13 -15.10 -2.87 -6.04
N GLU A 14 -14.74 -3.82 -5.16
CA GLU A 14 -15.36 -3.94 -3.86
C GLU A 14 -14.80 -2.81 -3.00
N LEU A 15 -15.38 -1.61 -3.16
CA LEU A 15 -15.25 -0.56 -2.16
C LEU A 15 -15.74 -1.17 -0.86
N THR A 16 -14.90 -1.16 0.17
CA THR A 16 -15.40 -1.56 1.47
C THR A 16 -16.36 -0.47 1.88
N THR A 17 -17.60 -0.82 2.18
CA THR A 17 -18.58 0.16 2.64
C THR A 17 -18.00 0.84 3.89
N PRO A 18 -17.68 2.14 3.83
CA PRO A 18 -17.24 2.84 5.01
C PRO A 18 -18.41 2.88 6.01
N PRO A 19 -18.17 2.72 7.32
CA PRO A 19 -19.15 3.16 8.31
C PRO A 19 -19.37 4.69 8.20
N GLU A 20 -20.49 5.19 8.76
CA GLU A 20 -21.09 6.51 8.51
C GLU A 20 -20.12 7.72 8.31
N LYS A 21 -20.57 8.64 7.43
CA LYS A 21 -19.77 9.66 6.73
C LYS A 21 -18.94 10.61 7.64
N PRO A 22 -17.67 10.90 7.30
CA PRO A 22 -16.99 12.11 7.75
C PRO A 22 -17.60 13.35 7.07
N VAL A 23 -18.04 14.32 7.87
CA VAL A 23 -18.69 15.57 7.41
C VAL A 23 -17.64 16.63 7.03
N ALA A 24 -17.94 17.45 6.02
CA ALA A 24 -17.03 18.43 5.45
C ALA A 24 -16.80 19.70 6.31
N ALA A 25 -15.53 20.07 6.57
CA ALA A 25 -15.10 21.46 6.81
C ALA A 25 -13.67 21.76 6.31
N ASP A 26 -13.50 22.82 5.49
CA ASP A 26 -12.25 23.38 4.90
C ASP A 26 -10.98 22.51 4.90
N TRP A 27 -10.71 21.85 3.77
CA TRP A 27 -9.82 20.70 3.74
C TRP A 27 -8.48 21.06 3.11
N SER A 28 -7.45 21.04 3.93
CA SER A 28 -6.08 20.91 3.44
C SER A 28 -5.94 19.64 2.58
N PRO A 29 -4.95 19.55 1.68
CA PRO A 29 -4.77 18.37 0.83
C PRO A 29 -4.69 17.04 1.59
N ILE A 30 -4.13 17.05 2.81
CA ILE A 30 -4.01 15.85 3.64
C ILE A 30 -5.35 15.40 4.23
N VAL A 31 -6.23 16.34 4.62
CA VAL A 31 -7.58 16.02 5.09
C VAL A 31 -8.41 15.41 3.95
N LYS A 32 -8.29 15.96 2.72
CA LYS A 32 -8.91 15.35 1.52
C LYS A 32 -8.47 13.92 1.29
N ARG A 33 -7.18 13.65 1.44
CA ARG A 33 -6.64 12.31 1.32
C ARG A 33 -7.20 11.37 2.39
N LEU A 34 -7.18 11.79 3.66
CA LEU A 34 -7.65 11.00 4.79
C LEU A 34 -9.12 10.62 4.66
N VAL A 35 -9.99 11.57 4.30
CA VAL A 35 -11.41 11.26 4.16
C VAL A 35 -11.69 10.43 2.90
N ASN A 36 -10.99 10.65 1.79
CA ASN A 36 -11.13 9.78 0.63
C ASN A 36 -10.70 8.34 0.95
N LEU A 37 -9.59 8.17 1.67
CA LEU A 37 -9.12 6.89 2.17
C LEU A 37 -10.18 6.22 3.06
N TRP A 38 -10.77 6.98 3.99
CA TRP A 38 -11.82 6.47 4.87
C TRP A 38 -13.07 6.05 4.09
N ASN A 39 -13.58 6.93 3.23
CA ASN A 39 -14.81 6.69 2.47
C ASN A 39 -14.69 5.51 1.50
N ASN A 40 -13.50 5.16 1.06
CA ASN A 40 -13.31 4.04 0.14
C ASN A 40 -12.91 2.75 0.85
N TYR A 41 -12.13 2.85 1.93
CA TYR A 41 -11.39 1.72 2.52
C TYR A 41 -11.49 1.61 4.04
N GLY A 42 -12.12 2.58 4.71
CA GLY A 42 -12.17 2.70 6.17
C GLY A 42 -12.78 1.50 6.87
N GLY A 43 -13.80 0.87 6.28
CA GLY A 43 -14.42 -0.34 6.83
C GLY A 43 -13.44 -1.50 6.97
N ALA A 44 -12.69 -1.83 5.91
CA ALA A 44 -11.67 -2.88 6.00
C ALA A 44 -10.48 -2.48 6.89
N ILE A 45 -10.06 -1.22 6.82
CA ILE A 45 -8.95 -0.71 7.64
C ILE A 45 -9.30 -0.84 9.13
N ALA A 46 -10.48 -0.39 9.55
CA ALA A 46 -10.92 -0.43 10.93
C ALA A 46 -11.17 -1.88 11.42
N GLU A 47 -11.82 -2.71 10.60
CA GLU A 47 -12.06 -4.12 10.92
C GLU A 47 -10.74 -4.87 11.15
N GLU A 48 -9.75 -4.66 10.28
CA GLU A 48 -8.45 -5.32 10.41
C GLU A 48 -7.62 -4.72 11.57
N ALA A 49 -7.59 -3.39 11.71
CA ALA A 49 -6.86 -2.72 12.80
C ALA A 49 -7.30 -3.21 14.18
N GLY A 50 -8.61 -3.41 14.39
CA GLY A 50 -9.15 -3.92 15.64
C GLY A 50 -8.62 -5.30 16.04
N LYS A 51 -8.25 -6.16 15.07
CA LYS A 51 -7.65 -7.47 15.33
C LYS A 51 -6.25 -7.38 15.96
N TYR A 52 -5.58 -6.25 15.79
CA TYR A 52 -4.24 -5.97 16.31
C TYR A 52 -4.24 -4.94 17.45
N GLY A 53 -5.41 -4.60 17.99
CA GLY A 53 -5.54 -3.62 19.08
C GLY A 53 -5.24 -2.17 18.67
N MET A 54 -5.26 -1.88 17.37
CA MET A 54 -4.94 -0.58 16.81
C MET A 54 -6.23 0.20 16.52
N LEU A 55 -6.26 1.47 16.90
CA LEU A 55 -7.40 2.35 16.65
C LEU A 55 -7.47 2.73 15.16
N PRO A 56 -8.68 3.00 14.63
CA PRO A 56 -8.85 3.46 13.24
C PRO A 56 -7.96 4.67 12.90
N ARG A 57 -7.75 5.61 13.84
CA ARG A 57 -6.87 6.77 13.63
C ARG A 57 -5.41 6.42 13.35
N GLU A 58 -4.86 5.43 14.04
CA GLU A 58 -3.48 4.98 13.86
C GLU A 58 -3.35 4.31 12.49
N ALA A 59 -4.32 3.48 12.12
CA ALA A 59 -4.37 2.82 10.83
C ALA A 59 -4.51 3.82 9.68
N MET A 60 -5.40 4.80 9.83
CA MET A 60 -5.58 5.87 8.86
C MET A 60 -4.33 6.73 8.69
N THR A 61 -3.55 6.94 9.76
CA THR A 61 -2.27 7.67 9.70
C THR A 61 -1.29 6.99 8.76
N VAL A 62 -1.07 5.68 8.94
CA VAL A 62 -0.10 4.92 8.13
C VAL A 62 -0.56 4.79 6.68
N PHE A 63 -1.82 4.43 6.43
CA PHE A 63 -2.34 4.27 5.07
C PHE A 63 -2.41 5.60 4.28
N ALA A 64 -2.59 6.75 4.94
CA ALA A 64 -2.61 8.05 4.26
C ALA A 64 -1.25 8.49 3.71
N VAL A 65 -0.15 7.90 4.21
CA VAL A 65 1.21 8.21 3.76
C VAL A 65 1.65 7.32 2.60
N GLU A 66 1.15 6.07 2.52
CA GLU A 66 1.65 5.07 1.58
C GLU A 66 1.14 5.22 0.13
N THR A 67 -0.15 5.51 -0.11
CA THR A 67 -0.73 5.35 -1.48
C THR A 67 -1.29 6.56 -2.19
N MET A 68 -1.07 7.77 -1.69
CA MET A 68 -1.92 8.90 -2.11
C MET A 68 -3.44 8.60 -1.96
N GLY A 69 -3.82 7.54 -1.23
CA GLY A 69 -5.19 7.17 -0.90
C GLY A 69 -5.93 6.30 -1.93
N GLN A 70 -5.25 5.62 -2.87
CA GLN A 70 -5.93 4.84 -3.91
C GLN A 70 -5.33 3.43 -4.09
N ALA A 71 -6.19 2.40 -4.01
CA ALA A 71 -5.82 1.00 -4.20
C ALA A 71 -5.82 0.57 -5.67
N PHE A 72 -6.68 1.18 -6.49
CA PHE A 72 -6.94 0.82 -7.89
C PHE A 72 -7.02 2.05 -8.80
N ASP A 73 -6.39 1.99 -9.98
CA ASP A 73 -6.54 2.92 -11.10
C ASP A 73 -7.42 2.27 -12.18
N GLY A 74 -8.70 2.68 -12.23
CA GLY A 74 -9.73 1.97 -12.99
C GLY A 74 -9.90 0.54 -12.48
N ASN A 75 -9.67 -0.44 -13.35
CA ASN A 75 -9.77 -1.87 -13.02
C ASN A 75 -8.42 -2.50 -12.64
N ARG A 76 -7.34 -1.72 -12.56
CA ARG A 76 -6.01 -2.25 -12.24
C ARG A 76 -5.57 -1.80 -10.86
N ILE A 77 -4.95 -2.72 -10.13
CA ILE A 77 -4.30 -2.38 -8.86
C ILE A 77 -3.19 -1.35 -9.10
N VAL A 78 -3.02 -0.42 -8.16
CA VAL A 78 -1.91 0.54 -8.17
C VAL A 78 -0.61 -0.18 -7.86
N ILE A 79 0.40 -0.01 -8.70
CA ILE A 79 1.72 -0.64 -8.54
C ILE A 79 2.85 0.37 -8.67
N ARG A 80 4.03 -0.03 -8.19
CA ARG A 80 5.30 0.61 -8.53
C ARG A 80 6.39 -0.44 -8.67
N VAL A 81 7.14 -0.39 -9.77
CA VAL A 81 8.24 -1.33 -10.01
C VAL A 81 9.56 -0.74 -9.53
N GLU A 82 10.26 -1.45 -8.65
CA GLU A 82 11.55 -1.05 -8.12
C GLU A 82 12.68 -1.63 -8.98
N SER A 83 13.14 -0.83 -9.94
CA SER A 83 14.14 -1.21 -10.94
C SER A 83 15.43 -1.77 -10.31
N HIS A 84 15.88 -1.17 -9.22
CA HIS A 84 17.06 -1.59 -8.48
C HIS A 84 16.90 -2.98 -7.84
N ILE A 85 15.68 -3.38 -7.45
CA ILE A 85 15.36 -4.72 -6.97
C ILE A 85 15.25 -5.68 -8.15
N PHE A 86 14.58 -5.27 -9.23
CA PHE A 86 14.39 -6.15 -10.39
C PHE A 86 15.71 -6.56 -11.05
N ARG A 87 16.73 -5.69 -10.99
CA ARG A 87 18.05 -5.91 -11.60
C ARG A 87 18.67 -7.28 -11.28
N LYS A 88 18.40 -7.86 -10.10
CA LYS A 88 18.92 -9.18 -9.69
C LYS A 88 18.27 -10.36 -10.42
N TYR A 89 17.16 -10.14 -11.13
CA TYR A 89 16.42 -11.15 -11.88
C TYR A 89 16.66 -11.05 -13.40
N LEU A 90 17.48 -10.09 -13.83
CA LEU A 90 17.92 -10.03 -15.22
C LEU A 90 18.86 -11.22 -15.54
N PRO A 91 18.89 -11.68 -16.79
CA PRO A 91 19.86 -12.68 -17.22
C PRO A 91 21.29 -12.25 -16.90
N VAL A 92 22.14 -13.21 -16.53
CA VAL A 92 23.58 -12.96 -16.32
C VAL A 92 24.16 -12.36 -17.61
N GLY A 93 24.90 -11.25 -17.47
CA GLY A 93 25.49 -10.56 -18.61
C GLY A 93 24.50 -9.74 -19.45
N PHE A 94 23.29 -9.44 -18.95
CA PHE A 94 22.38 -8.53 -19.63
C PHE A 94 23.00 -7.15 -19.86
N THR A 95 23.11 -6.74 -21.13
CA THR A 95 23.68 -5.46 -21.58
C THR A 95 22.65 -4.54 -22.25
N GLY A 96 21.40 -5.00 -22.38
CA GLY A 96 20.32 -4.21 -22.99
C GLY A 96 19.86 -3.04 -22.10
N PRO A 97 19.05 -2.12 -22.65
CA PRO A 97 18.44 -1.06 -21.85
C PRO A 97 17.40 -1.65 -20.89
N MET A 98 17.44 -1.23 -19.62
CA MET A 98 16.39 -1.54 -18.66
C MET A 98 15.23 -0.57 -18.85
N LEU A 99 14.10 -1.08 -19.34
CA LEU A 99 12.91 -0.27 -19.64
C LEU A 99 11.92 -0.27 -18.47
N ILE A 100 12.43 0.00 -17.27
CA ILE A 100 11.64 0.23 -16.06
C ILE A 100 11.69 1.72 -15.77
N ILE A 101 10.59 2.41 -16.01
CA ILE A 101 10.48 3.86 -15.88
C ILE A 101 9.33 4.16 -14.93
N ASN A 102 9.66 4.62 -13.72
CA ASN A 102 8.65 5.01 -12.76
C ASN A 102 7.86 6.24 -13.24
N GLY A 103 6.57 6.29 -12.94
CA GLY A 103 5.71 7.39 -13.37
C GLY A 103 4.22 7.14 -13.19
N THR A 104 3.45 7.37 -14.25
CA THR A 104 2.01 7.08 -14.27
C THR A 104 1.77 5.57 -14.13
N GLN A 105 0.58 5.18 -13.67
CA GLN A 105 0.23 3.76 -13.59
C GLN A 105 0.35 3.04 -14.93
N VAL A 106 0.03 3.71 -16.05
CA VAL A 106 0.30 3.17 -17.40
C VAL A 106 1.77 2.76 -17.56
N ARG A 107 2.72 3.63 -17.19
CA ARG A 107 4.17 3.35 -17.29
C ARG A 107 4.64 2.29 -16.29
N GLU A 108 4.07 2.26 -15.10
CA GLU A 108 4.39 1.23 -14.10
C GLU A 108 3.94 -0.17 -14.60
N TRP A 109 2.76 -0.27 -15.23
CA TRP A 109 2.27 -1.50 -15.85
C TRP A 109 3.07 -1.90 -17.10
N GLU A 110 3.52 -0.95 -17.92
CA GLU A 110 4.46 -1.20 -19.02
C GLU A 110 5.80 -1.73 -18.50
N SER A 111 6.31 -1.15 -17.41
CA SER A 111 7.54 -1.58 -16.74
C SER A 111 7.43 -2.98 -16.18
N LEU A 112 6.31 -3.31 -15.51
CA LEU A 112 6.02 -4.65 -15.02
C LEU A 112 5.94 -5.65 -16.18
N SER A 113 5.26 -5.26 -17.27
CA SER A 113 5.12 -6.08 -18.48
C SER A 113 6.45 -6.35 -19.17
N TRP A 114 7.35 -5.37 -19.18
CA TRP A 114 8.71 -5.55 -19.65
C TRP A 114 9.50 -6.50 -18.75
N ALA A 115 9.49 -6.27 -17.44
CA ALA A 115 10.21 -7.08 -16.45
C ALA A 115 9.78 -8.55 -16.48
N ALA A 116 8.48 -8.80 -16.58
CA ALA A 116 7.91 -10.14 -16.61
C ALA A 116 8.35 -10.98 -17.82
N LYS A 117 8.79 -10.35 -18.93
CA LYS A 117 9.35 -11.07 -20.09
C LYS A 117 10.68 -11.76 -19.76
N PHE A 118 11.42 -11.25 -18.79
CA PHE A 118 12.67 -11.85 -18.34
C PHE A 118 12.45 -12.80 -17.17
N ASN A 119 11.67 -12.37 -16.17
CA ASN A 119 11.37 -13.17 -14.99
C ASN A 119 10.07 -12.69 -14.35
N LEU A 120 9.00 -13.47 -14.51
CA LEU A 120 7.68 -13.13 -13.95
C LEU A 120 7.73 -13.00 -12.42
N ASP A 121 8.25 -14.01 -11.72
CA ASP A 121 8.31 -13.97 -10.25
C ASP A 121 9.20 -12.83 -9.77
N GLY A 122 10.33 -12.62 -10.45
CA GLY A 122 11.22 -11.51 -10.20
C GLY A 122 10.51 -10.17 -10.31
N ALA A 123 9.74 -9.97 -11.39
CA ALA A 123 8.95 -8.76 -11.61
C ALA A 123 7.94 -8.54 -10.49
N LEU A 124 7.19 -9.59 -10.11
CA LEU A 124 6.20 -9.51 -9.04
C LEU A 124 6.84 -9.19 -7.67
N LEU A 125 7.97 -9.84 -7.36
CA LEU A 125 8.73 -9.62 -6.13
C LEU A 125 9.31 -8.21 -6.05
N SER A 126 9.66 -7.61 -7.20
CA SER A 126 10.25 -6.27 -7.29
C SER A 126 9.23 -5.13 -7.40
N ALA A 127 7.93 -5.41 -7.33
CA ALA A 127 6.89 -4.38 -7.33
C ALA A 127 6.23 -4.23 -5.97
N SER A 128 5.80 -3.02 -5.62
CA SER A 128 4.83 -2.77 -4.55
C SER A 128 3.40 -2.83 -5.09
N TRP A 129 2.47 -3.25 -4.23
CA TRP A 129 1.11 -3.59 -4.65
C TRP A 129 0.04 -2.92 -3.77
N GLY A 130 -0.92 -2.28 -4.42
CA GLY A 130 -2.19 -1.82 -3.84
C GLY A 130 -2.07 -0.72 -2.81
N LEU A 131 -3.12 -0.60 -1.99
CA LEU A 131 -3.32 0.40 -0.95
C LEU A 131 -2.16 0.55 0.07
N PRO A 132 -1.44 -0.52 0.46
CA PRO A 132 -0.29 -0.36 1.36
C PRO A 132 1.03 -0.16 0.62
N GLN A 133 1.08 -0.30 -0.70
CA GLN A 133 2.32 -0.45 -1.45
C GLN A 133 3.23 -1.53 -0.85
N LEU A 134 2.65 -2.64 -0.40
CA LEU A 134 3.44 -3.74 0.17
C LEU A 134 4.27 -4.40 -0.93
N MET A 135 5.58 -4.50 -0.71
CA MET A 135 6.49 -5.12 -1.66
C MET A 135 6.23 -6.61 -1.87
N GLY A 136 6.29 -7.07 -3.13
CA GLY A 136 6.08 -8.45 -3.54
C GLY A 136 6.95 -9.46 -2.78
N PHE A 137 8.20 -9.08 -2.47
CA PHE A 137 9.12 -9.94 -1.71
C PHE A 137 8.68 -10.23 -0.27
N ASN A 138 7.71 -9.49 0.27
CA ASN A 138 7.15 -9.70 1.60
C ASN A 138 6.07 -10.79 1.65
N TRP A 139 5.81 -11.52 0.56
CA TRP A 139 4.79 -12.58 0.56
C TRP A 139 4.95 -13.59 1.72
N LYS A 140 6.19 -13.86 2.15
CA LYS A 140 6.51 -14.81 3.23
C LYS A 140 5.97 -14.42 4.62
N VAL A 141 5.67 -13.14 4.84
CA VAL A 141 5.10 -12.64 6.09
C VAL A 141 3.59 -12.39 5.98
N THR A 142 2.98 -12.89 4.90
CA THR A 142 1.54 -12.84 4.64
C THR A 142 1.02 -14.28 4.51
N PRO A 143 -0.29 -14.55 4.35
CA PRO A 143 -0.81 -15.92 4.42
C PRO A 143 -0.67 -16.68 3.09
N TYR A 144 -0.03 -16.08 2.08
CA TYR A 144 0.06 -16.63 0.73
C TYR A 144 1.28 -17.52 0.56
N LYS A 145 1.15 -18.57 -0.26
CA LYS A 145 2.23 -19.56 -0.41
C LYS A 145 3.37 -19.07 -1.31
N ASN A 146 3.14 -18.01 -2.07
CA ASN A 146 4.10 -17.41 -2.99
C ASN A 146 3.61 -16.01 -3.41
N VAL A 147 4.48 -15.27 -4.11
CA VAL A 147 4.17 -13.91 -4.60
C VAL A 147 2.98 -13.88 -5.55
N ARG A 148 2.78 -14.92 -6.37
CA ARG A 148 1.68 -14.99 -7.34
C ARG A 148 0.34 -14.99 -6.62
N GLU A 149 0.17 -15.87 -5.64
CA GLU A 149 -1.05 -15.94 -4.81
C GLU A 149 -1.32 -14.62 -4.09
N MET A 150 -0.29 -13.97 -3.54
CA MET A 150 -0.44 -12.67 -2.89
C MET A 150 -0.94 -11.61 -3.87
N VAL A 151 -0.28 -11.51 -5.03
CA VAL A 151 -0.63 -10.51 -6.04
C VAL A 151 -2.03 -10.79 -6.60
N THR A 152 -2.39 -12.04 -6.87
CA THR A 152 -3.74 -12.41 -7.31
C THR A 152 -4.79 -11.95 -6.30
N ALA A 153 -4.59 -12.25 -5.01
CA ALA A 153 -5.53 -11.83 -3.97
C ALA A 153 -5.62 -10.30 -3.87
N PHE A 154 -4.49 -9.60 -3.98
CA PHE A 154 -4.45 -8.13 -3.94
C PHE A 154 -5.17 -7.51 -5.15
N CYS A 155 -5.03 -8.08 -6.34
CA CYS A 155 -5.74 -7.62 -7.53
C CYS A 155 -7.26 -7.80 -7.42
N LEU A 156 -7.73 -8.81 -6.67
CA LEU A 156 -9.15 -9.13 -6.53
C LEU A 156 -9.89 -8.23 -5.53
N SER A 157 -9.25 -7.82 -4.44
CA SER A 157 -9.92 -7.01 -3.41
C SER A 157 -8.94 -6.24 -2.54
N VAL A 158 -9.41 -5.12 -1.98
CA VAL A 158 -8.64 -4.32 -1.01
C VAL A 158 -8.51 -5.02 0.35
N ARG A 159 -9.45 -5.90 0.74
CA ARG A 159 -9.39 -6.64 2.01
C ARG A 159 -8.09 -7.45 2.16
N PRO A 160 -7.70 -8.29 1.18
CA PRO A 160 -6.37 -8.89 1.08
C PRO A 160 -5.20 -7.93 1.25
N GLN A 161 -5.28 -6.74 0.65
CA GLN A 161 -4.21 -5.74 0.70
C GLN A 161 -4.03 -5.22 2.13
N VAL A 162 -5.13 -4.87 2.80
CA VAL A 162 -5.14 -4.40 4.19
C VAL A 162 -4.67 -5.50 5.14
N ALA A 163 -5.18 -6.72 5.00
CA ALA A 163 -4.74 -7.86 5.82
C ALA A 163 -3.24 -8.16 5.65
N GLY A 164 -2.73 -8.09 4.41
CA GLY A 164 -1.30 -8.27 4.13
C GLY A 164 -0.43 -7.19 4.78
N PHE A 165 -0.89 -5.93 4.81
CA PHE A 165 -0.21 -4.85 5.52
C PHE A 165 -0.09 -5.13 7.01
N PHE A 166 -1.21 -5.47 7.68
CA PHE A 166 -1.17 -5.73 9.12
C PHE A 166 -0.34 -6.96 9.47
N GLN A 167 -0.35 -8.00 8.64
CA GLN A 167 0.52 -9.16 8.84
C GLN A 167 2.00 -8.81 8.68
N PHE A 168 2.35 -7.96 7.71
CA PHE A 168 3.71 -7.41 7.62
C PHE A 168 4.07 -6.65 8.90
N CYS A 169 3.19 -5.77 9.37
CA CYS A 169 3.45 -4.97 10.56
C CYS A 169 3.62 -5.83 11.81
N GLN A 170 2.79 -6.86 11.97
CA GLN A 170 2.89 -7.83 13.06
C GLN A 170 4.18 -8.64 12.99
N ALA A 171 4.52 -9.19 11.81
CA ALA A 171 5.72 -10.00 11.62
C ALA A 171 7.02 -9.21 11.85
N ASN A 172 6.98 -7.89 11.64
CA ASN A 172 8.12 -7.00 11.85
C ASN A 172 8.04 -6.19 13.15
N ASN A 173 7.07 -6.48 14.03
CA ASN A 173 6.89 -5.83 15.34
C ASN A 173 6.75 -4.30 15.30
N ILE A 174 6.05 -3.75 14.29
CA ILE A 174 5.83 -2.31 14.15
C ILE A 174 4.39 -1.84 14.40
N ILE A 175 3.52 -2.74 14.86
CA ILE A 175 2.18 -2.37 15.34
C ILE A 175 2.28 -1.41 16.52
N GLU A 176 3.10 -1.73 17.52
CA GLU A 176 3.29 -0.88 18.70
C GLU A 176 3.86 0.50 18.34
N ALA A 177 4.76 0.55 17.35
CA ALA A 177 5.28 1.81 16.85
C ALA A 177 4.19 2.67 16.21
N ALA A 178 3.21 2.05 15.55
CA ALA A 178 2.07 2.77 15.01
C ALA A 178 1.12 3.26 16.13
N ILE A 179 0.88 2.45 17.16
CA ILE A 179 0.02 2.80 18.31
C ILE A 179 0.64 3.93 19.15
N THR A 180 1.94 3.83 19.43
CA THR A 180 2.68 4.81 20.25
C THR A 180 3.20 6.00 19.46
N HIS A 181 2.88 6.07 18.16
CA HIS A 181 3.31 7.12 17.24
C HIS A 181 4.84 7.26 17.12
N ASP A 182 5.60 6.18 17.27
CA ASP A 182 7.03 6.11 16.94
C ASP A 182 7.22 6.04 15.41
N TRP A 183 6.96 7.17 14.75
CA TRP A 183 7.02 7.28 13.29
C TRP A 183 8.41 7.13 12.72
N GLN A 184 9.46 7.35 13.51
CA GLN A 184 10.83 7.10 13.05
C GLN A 184 11.10 5.60 12.97
N HIS A 185 10.73 4.84 14.01
CA HIS A 185 10.86 3.40 13.99
C HIS A 185 9.97 2.77 12.91
N PHE A 186 8.71 3.19 12.82
CA PHE A 186 7.78 2.71 11.80
C PHE A 186 8.35 2.93 10.38
N ALA A 187 8.76 4.17 10.05
CA ALA A 187 9.30 4.51 8.73
C ALA A 187 10.58 3.74 8.42
N ARG A 188 11.42 3.48 9.42
CA ARG A 188 12.68 2.74 9.25
C ARG A 188 12.46 1.31 8.77
N ILE A 189 11.44 0.65 9.32
CA ILE A 189 11.14 -0.74 9.02
C ILE A 189 10.27 -0.84 7.75
N TYR A 190 9.23 -0.01 7.62
CA TYR A 190 8.30 -0.10 6.51
C TYR A 190 8.86 0.52 5.22
N ASN A 191 9.42 1.74 5.30
CA ASN A 191 9.91 2.48 4.12
C ASN A 191 11.43 2.35 3.92
N GLY A 192 12.15 1.83 4.91
CA GLY A 192 13.60 1.64 4.85
C GLY A 192 14.40 2.82 5.41
N ILE A 193 15.63 2.54 5.84
CA ILE A 193 16.50 3.48 6.56
C ILE A 193 16.74 4.81 5.83
N GLY A 194 16.88 4.77 4.49
CA GLY A 194 17.12 5.97 3.68
C GLY A 194 15.90 6.90 3.58
N ASN A 195 14.72 6.40 3.92
CA ASN A 195 13.44 7.10 3.78
C ASN A 195 12.89 7.62 5.11
N VAL A 196 13.56 7.34 6.24
CA VAL A 196 13.10 7.72 7.58
C VAL A 196 12.73 9.20 7.67
N PRO A 197 13.58 10.17 7.31
CA PRO A 197 13.24 11.59 7.48
C PRO A 197 12.01 12.02 6.68
N VAL A 198 11.80 11.43 5.50
CA VAL A 198 10.69 11.77 4.62
C VAL A 198 9.39 11.19 5.17
N TYR A 199 9.39 9.90 5.50
CA TYR A 199 8.17 9.20 5.89
C TYR A 199 7.78 9.47 7.33
N SER A 200 8.73 9.61 8.27
CA SER A 200 8.39 10.01 9.64
C SER A 200 7.74 11.40 9.68
N ASN A 201 8.19 12.33 8.83
CA ASN A 201 7.56 13.65 8.71
C ASN A 201 6.15 13.56 8.14
N ARG A 202 5.94 12.79 7.07
CA ARG A 202 4.60 12.58 6.49
C ARG A 202 3.63 11.92 7.48
N LEU A 203 4.09 10.92 8.23
CA LEU A 203 3.30 10.26 9.28
C LEU A 203 2.95 11.24 10.40
N THR A 204 3.91 12.08 10.81
CA THR A 204 3.68 13.14 11.80
C THR A 204 2.66 14.16 11.31
N GLU A 205 2.73 14.58 10.03
CA GLU A 205 1.76 15.49 9.42
C GLU A 205 0.36 14.88 9.34
N ALA A 206 0.27 13.60 8.98
CA ALA A 206 -1.00 12.87 8.95
C ALA A 206 -1.61 12.76 10.35
N ALA A 207 -0.84 12.35 11.35
CA ALA A 207 -1.29 12.27 12.74
C ALA A 207 -1.81 13.63 13.25
N LYS A 208 -1.07 14.71 13.00
CA LYS A 208 -1.50 16.08 13.34
C LYS A 208 -2.79 16.49 12.64
N ALA A 209 -2.94 16.14 11.36
CA ALA A 209 -4.16 16.44 10.62
C ALA A 209 -5.37 15.71 11.23
N ILE A 210 -5.18 14.47 11.67
CA ILE A 210 -6.22 13.70 12.38
C ILE A 210 -6.54 14.34 13.74
N ASP A 211 -5.55 14.77 14.50
CA ASP A 211 -5.79 15.50 15.77
C ASP A 211 -6.64 16.75 15.56
N GLU A 212 -6.36 17.53 14.52
CA GLU A 212 -7.14 18.72 14.18
C GLU A 212 -8.55 18.39 13.66
N MET A 213 -8.71 17.27 12.96
CA MET A 213 -10.03 16.75 12.58
C MET A 213 -10.85 16.39 13.82
N GLU A 214 -10.26 15.68 14.79
CA GLU A 214 -10.94 15.25 16.00
C GLU A 214 -11.35 16.41 16.91
N LYS A 215 -10.52 17.46 17.02
CA LYS A 215 -10.86 18.72 17.72
C LYS A 215 -12.10 19.39 17.12
N LYS A 216 -12.36 19.17 15.83
CA LYS A 216 -13.55 19.65 15.11
C LYS A 216 -14.71 18.64 15.11
N GLY A 217 -14.58 17.53 15.86
CA GLY A 217 -15.60 16.49 15.97
C GLY A 217 -15.60 15.47 14.83
N LEU A 218 -14.63 15.50 13.92
CA LEU A 218 -14.50 14.51 12.84
C LEU A 218 -13.66 13.34 13.33
N ARG A 219 -14.26 12.15 13.38
CA ARG A 219 -13.61 10.94 13.90
C ARG A 219 -13.75 9.78 12.93
N PHE A 220 -12.77 8.88 12.96
CA PHE A 220 -12.85 7.57 12.34
C PHE A 220 -13.38 6.60 13.40
N VAL A 221 -14.58 6.06 13.18
CA VAL A 221 -15.31 5.21 14.15
C VAL A 221 -15.66 3.86 13.58
#